data_AF-A0A453JIQ3-F1
#
_entry.id   AF-A0A453JIQ3-F1
#
_cell.length_a   1.000
_cell.length_b   1.000
_cell.length_c   1.000
_cell.angle_alpha   90.00
_cell.angle_beta   90.00
_cell.angle_gamma   90.00
#
_symmetry.space_group_name_H-M   'P 1'
#
loop_
_entity.id
_entity.type
_entity.pdbx_description
1 polymer ?
#
loop_
_entity_poly.entity_id
_entity_poly.type
_entity_poly.pdbx_seq_one_letter_code
_entity_poly.pdbx_strand_id
1 'polypeptide(L)'
;AAFSFKLRGAYNMMAKLSQEQLNNGVICSSAGNHAQGVALSAQRLGCHAVIVMPVTTPENKWRSVEKLGATVVLKGDSYDEAQSYAKLLCEEEGLTFIPPFDHPDIIAGQGTVGMEIVRQLQGPLHAIFVPVGGGGLIAGIAAYVKRVCPEVKIIGVEPSDANAMALSLFHGQRVMLEHIGGFADGVAVKVVGKETFPLCQDFVDGIVLVSQDAICASIKDMFEENRNILEPSGALALAGAEAYCKYYGLKGETVVAISSGANMNFDTLRLVTELPDVGRKPEAVLPTFSPKEQGSFKEFAELVSRMNITEFKHIYDSHGKEALVLHRYSKSNNSFSKYIVPVPGYCFM
;
A
#
# COMPACT_ATOMS: atom_id res chain seq x y z
N ALA A 1 16.11 -6.72 -5.80
CA ALA A 1 17.08 -6.28 -4.77
C ALA A 1 16.49 -5.27 -3.79
N ALA A 2 15.65 -4.31 -4.19
CA ALA A 2 14.95 -3.42 -3.23
C ALA A 2 13.46 -3.12 -3.55
N PHE A 3 12.91 -3.71 -4.63
CA PHE A 3 11.50 -3.67 -5.11
C PHE A 3 10.68 -2.39 -4.85
N SER A 4 11.33 -1.23 -4.77
CA SER A 4 10.71 0.04 -4.45
C SER A 4 11.63 1.21 -4.87
N PHE A 5 11.07 2.41 -4.92
CA PHE A 5 11.80 3.63 -5.28
C PHE A 5 12.85 4.07 -4.24
N LYS A 6 12.80 3.55 -3.01
CA LYS A 6 13.59 4.06 -1.86
C LYS A 6 15.10 4.05 -2.09
N LEU A 7 15.60 3.18 -2.98
CA LEU A 7 17.03 3.18 -3.35
C LEU A 7 17.50 4.53 -3.91
N ARG A 8 16.63 5.29 -4.58
CA ARG A 8 17.02 6.50 -5.33
C ARG A 8 17.49 7.59 -4.38
N GLY A 9 16.66 7.96 -3.40
CA GLY A 9 17.06 8.94 -2.39
C GLY A 9 18.15 8.44 -1.44
N ALA A 10 18.11 7.17 -1.02
CA ALA A 10 19.17 6.60 -0.18
C ALA A 10 20.53 6.69 -0.87
N TYR A 11 20.62 6.21 -2.12
CA TYR A 11 21.86 6.26 -2.89
C TYR A 11 22.29 7.71 -3.17
N ASN A 12 21.38 8.60 -3.56
CA ASN A 12 21.72 9.98 -3.88
C ASN A 12 22.29 10.75 -2.68
N MET A 13 21.73 10.55 -1.48
CA MET A 13 22.30 11.13 -0.26
C MET A 13 23.65 10.49 0.07
N MET A 14 23.72 9.16 0.08
CA MET A 14 24.94 8.44 0.47
C MET A 14 26.11 8.71 -0.48
N ALA A 15 25.86 8.83 -1.78
CA ALA A 15 26.90 9.14 -2.78
C ALA A 15 27.47 10.56 -2.65
N LYS A 16 26.82 11.44 -1.87
CA LYS A 16 27.28 12.80 -1.57
C LYS A 16 28.01 12.91 -0.23
N LEU A 17 28.05 11.84 0.55
CA LEU A 17 28.81 11.81 1.79
C LEU A 17 30.30 11.90 1.50
N SER A 18 31.04 12.52 2.43
CA SER A 18 32.49 12.52 2.37
C SER A 18 33.04 11.10 2.54
N GLN A 19 34.25 10.86 2.06
CA GLN A 19 34.91 9.56 2.23
C GLN A 19 35.09 9.21 3.71
N GLU A 20 35.31 10.20 4.57
CA GLU A 20 35.39 10.03 6.03
C GLU A 20 34.06 9.48 6.60
N GLN A 21 32.93 10.10 6.23
CA GLN A 21 31.61 9.64 6.66
C GLN A 21 31.29 8.23 6.14
N LEU A 22 31.67 7.91 4.89
CA LEU A 22 31.49 6.57 4.33
C LEU A 22 32.37 5.52 5.04
N ASN A 23 33.61 5.90 5.41
CA ASN A 23 34.51 5.01 6.14
C ASN A 23 34.02 4.72 7.57
N ASN A 24 33.43 5.72 8.24
CA ASN A 24 32.80 5.53 9.55
C ASN A 24 31.55 4.66 9.44
N GLY A 25 30.79 4.81 8.36
CA GLY A 25 29.60 4.02 8.07
C GLY A 25 28.30 4.81 8.24
N VAL A 26 27.20 4.18 7.80
CA VAL A 26 25.87 4.78 7.83
C VAL A 26 24.92 3.97 8.69
N ILE A 27 23.86 4.62 9.20
CA ILE A 27 22.84 3.97 10.02
C ILE A 27 21.43 4.42 9.63
N CYS A 28 20.46 3.52 9.71
CA CYS A 28 19.05 3.90 9.66
C CYS A 28 18.19 2.97 10.53
N SER A 29 16.94 3.37 10.78
CA SER A 29 15.92 2.50 11.38
C SER A 29 14.76 2.24 10.41
N SER A 30 14.58 0.98 10.04
CA SER A 30 13.53 0.52 9.13
C SER A 30 13.52 -1.01 9.06
N ALA A 31 12.33 -1.62 9.01
CA ALA A 31 12.16 -3.05 8.74
C ALA A 31 11.65 -3.34 7.31
N GLY A 32 11.61 -2.33 6.42
CA GLY A 32 11.02 -2.46 5.07
C GLY A 32 11.85 -1.81 3.95
N ASN A 33 11.16 -1.20 3.00
CA ASN A 33 11.73 -0.66 1.75
C ASN A 33 12.94 0.27 1.93
N HIS A 34 12.93 1.11 2.97
CA HIS A 34 14.04 2.02 3.25
C HIS A 34 15.32 1.26 3.64
N ALA A 35 15.21 0.23 4.48
CA ALA A 35 16.34 -0.59 4.90
C ALA A 35 17.03 -1.29 3.73
N GLN A 36 16.24 -1.87 2.82
CA GLN A 36 16.77 -2.47 1.60
C GLN A 36 17.44 -1.43 0.69
N GLY A 37 16.86 -0.24 0.59
CA GLY A 37 17.44 0.88 -0.17
C GLY A 37 18.80 1.32 0.37
N VAL A 38 18.93 1.49 1.70
CA VAL A 38 20.19 1.85 2.36
C VAL A 38 21.21 0.73 2.25
N ALA A 39 20.83 -0.52 2.53
CA ALA A 39 21.73 -1.67 2.46
C ALA A 39 22.32 -1.87 1.05
N LEU A 40 21.48 -1.79 0.02
CA LEU A 40 21.93 -1.90 -1.38
C LEU A 40 22.83 -0.72 -1.78
N SER A 41 22.53 0.48 -1.29
CA SER A 41 23.36 1.67 -1.55
C SER A 41 24.73 1.55 -0.88
N ALA A 42 24.78 1.03 0.35
CA ALA A 42 26.01 0.80 1.09
C ALA A 42 26.89 -0.24 0.40
N GLN A 43 26.29 -1.36 -0.01
CA GLN A 43 26.98 -2.39 -0.80
C GLN A 43 27.60 -1.81 -2.07
N ARG A 44 26.87 -0.93 -2.78
CA ARG A 44 27.35 -0.31 -4.02
C ARG A 44 28.48 0.70 -3.79
N LEU A 45 28.44 1.43 -2.68
CA LEU A 45 29.44 2.44 -2.31
C LEU A 45 30.63 1.86 -1.53
N GLY A 46 30.57 0.57 -1.17
CA GLY A 46 31.62 -0.09 -0.39
C GLY A 46 31.73 0.41 1.04
N CYS A 47 30.64 0.91 1.63
CA CYS A 47 30.62 1.41 3.01
C CYS A 47 29.85 0.48 3.95
N HIS A 48 30.13 0.58 5.24
CA HIS A 48 29.39 -0.15 6.27
C HIS A 48 27.99 0.46 6.45
N ALA A 49 26.98 -0.39 6.65
CA ALA A 49 25.61 0.04 6.98
C ALA A 49 25.04 -0.74 8.16
N VAL A 50 24.58 -0.01 9.17
CA VAL A 50 23.87 -0.52 10.34
C VAL A 50 22.37 -0.26 10.17
N ILE A 51 21.56 -1.30 10.28
CA ILE A 51 20.11 -1.20 10.12
C ILE A 51 19.44 -1.67 11.41
N VAL A 52 18.84 -0.73 12.12
CA VAL A 52 18.14 -1.02 13.38
C VAL A 52 16.68 -1.37 13.10
N MET A 53 16.23 -2.50 13.64
CA MET A 53 14.85 -2.97 13.53
C MET A 53 14.32 -3.37 14.92
N PRO A 54 13.00 -3.33 15.16
CA PRO A 54 12.41 -3.89 16.38
C PRO A 54 12.71 -5.38 16.53
N VAL A 55 12.80 -5.89 17.76
CA VAL A 55 12.98 -7.33 18.05
C VAL A 55 11.83 -8.18 17.54
N THR A 56 10.65 -7.57 17.38
CA THR A 56 9.43 -8.18 16.84
C THR A 56 9.43 -8.30 15.31
N THR A 57 10.50 -7.85 14.63
CA THR A 57 10.60 -7.91 13.17
C THR A 57 10.70 -9.36 12.68
N PRO A 58 9.82 -9.80 11.75
CA PRO A 58 9.89 -11.14 11.20
C PRO A 58 11.25 -11.50 10.61
N GLU A 59 11.68 -12.74 10.83
CA GLU A 59 13.01 -13.23 10.44
C GLU A 59 13.33 -13.05 8.96
N ASN A 60 12.36 -13.32 8.10
CA ASN A 60 12.49 -13.13 6.66
C ASN A 60 12.84 -11.69 6.27
N LYS A 61 12.33 -10.68 7.00
CA LYS A 61 12.58 -9.25 6.70
C LYS A 61 14.01 -8.86 7.05
N TRP A 62 14.47 -9.15 8.26
CA TRP A 62 15.83 -8.73 8.64
C TRP A 62 16.91 -9.56 7.94
N ARG A 63 16.69 -10.86 7.72
CA ARG A 63 17.61 -11.68 6.89
C ARG A 63 17.71 -11.19 5.45
N SER A 64 16.65 -10.60 4.90
CA SER A 64 16.71 -10.03 3.55
C SER A 64 17.70 -8.85 3.46
N VAL A 65 17.85 -8.11 4.55
CA VAL A 65 18.75 -6.96 4.65
C VAL A 65 20.19 -7.42 4.93
N GLU A 66 20.39 -8.43 5.79
CA GLU A 66 21.72 -9.04 5.99
C GLU A 66 22.29 -9.62 4.69
N LYS A 67 21.45 -10.26 3.85
CA LYS A 67 21.86 -10.77 2.53
C LYS A 67 22.37 -9.68 1.60
N LEU A 68 22.04 -8.41 1.83
CA LEU A 68 22.56 -7.26 1.10
C LEU A 68 23.89 -6.73 1.68
N GLY A 69 24.41 -7.34 2.75
CA GLY A 69 25.70 -7.00 3.35
C GLY A 69 25.64 -5.95 4.47
N ALA A 70 24.44 -5.60 4.94
CA ALA A 70 24.27 -4.69 6.07
C ALA A 70 24.27 -5.45 7.41
N THR A 71 24.77 -4.79 8.46
CA THR A 71 24.63 -5.27 9.84
C THR A 71 23.24 -4.93 10.35
N VAL A 72 22.50 -5.94 10.80
CA VAL A 72 21.20 -5.74 11.44
C VAL A 72 21.36 -5.71 12.95
N VAL A 73 20.75 -4.72 13.59
CA VAL A 73 20.63 -4.65 15.05
C VAL A 73 19.16 -4.72 15.44
N LEU A 74 18.78 -5.77 16.18
CA LEU A 74 17.42 -5.94 16.69
C LEU A 74 17.31 -5.27 18.08
N LYS A 75 16.57 -4.17 18.17
CA LYS A 75 16.42 -3.40 19.42
C LYS A 75 15.06 -2.71 19.51
N GLY A 76 14.47 -2.76 20.70
CA GLY A 76 13.17 -2.16 21.00
C GLY A 76 11.99 -3.03 20.57
N ASP A 77 10.86 -2.85 21.23
CA ASP A 77 9.63 -3.60 20.94
C ASP A 77 8.77 -2.91 19.87
N SER A 78 9.06 -1.63 19.60
CA SER A 78 8.35 -0.78 18.66
C SER A 78 9.30 -0.09 17.66
N TYR A 79 8.75 0.41 16.55
CA TYR A 79 9.51 1.21 15.58
C TYR A 79 10.11 2.47 16.23
N ASP A 80 9.36 3.13 17.09
CA ASP A 80 9.79 4.38 17.74
C ASP A 80 10.99 4.12 18.70
N GLU A 81 11.01 3.00 19.41
CA GLU A 81 12.16 2.58 20.22
C GLU A 81 13.37 2.21 19.36
N ALA A 82 13.17 1.43 18.29
CA ALA A 82 14.25 1.10 17.35
C ALA A 82 14.85 2.35 16.71
N GLN A 83 14.03 3.34 16.35
CA GLN A 83 14.49 4.61 15.80
C GLN A 83 15.25 5.44 16.83
N SER A 84 14.76 5.49 18.07
CA SER A 84 15.42 6.21 19.17
C SER A 84 16.80 5.60 19.45
N TYR A 85 16.89 4.27 19.48
CA TYR A 85 18.18 3.58 19.62
C TYR A 85 19.10 3.82 18.43
N ALA A 86 18.58 3.82 17.19
CA ALA A 86 19.39 4.12 16.00
C ALA A 86 20.00 5.52 16.05
N LYS A 87 19.27 6.51 16.57
CA LYS A 87 19.79 7.88 16.74
C LYS A 87 20.87 7.94 17.82
N LEU A 88 20.67 7.26 18.95
CA LEU A 88 21.68 7.16 20.01
C LEU A 88 22.97 6.51 19.47
N LEU A 89 22.85 5.35 18.82
CA LEU A 89 23.99 4.62 18.26
C LEU A 89 24.71 5.43 17.17
N CYS A 90 23.95 6.20 16.38
CA CYS A 90 24.50 7.13 15.39
C CYS A 90 25.46 8.14 16.02
N GLU A 91 25.10 8.71 17.18
CA GLU A 91 25.91 9.67 17.91
C GLU A 91 27.10 8.99 18.62
N GLU A 92 26.88 7.84 19.25
CA GLU A 92 27.92 7.10 19.99
C GLU A 92 29.03 6.56 19.08
N GLU A 93 28.68 6.05 17.90
CA GLU A 93 29.64 5.43 16.97
C GLU A 93 30.09 6.37 15.83
N GLY A 94 29.59 7.61 15.80
CA GLY A 94 29.95 8.59 14.75
C GLY A 94 29.48 8.19 13.34
N LEU A 95 28.40 7.41 13.26
CA LEU A 95 27.78 6.99 11.99
C LEU A 95 27.00 8.15 11.37
N THR A 96 26.70 8.06 10.08
CA THR A 96 25.80 9.01 9.42
C THR A 96 24.37 8.46 9.33
N PHE A 97 23.40 9.14 9.94
CA PHE A 97 21.99 8.74 9.87
C PHE A 97 21.41 9.00 8.47
N ILE A 98 20.78 7.98 7.87
CA ILE A 98 20.10 8.08 6.57
C ILE A 98 18.58 8.13 6.78
N PRO A 99 17.95 9.31 6.72
CA PRO A 99 16.51 9.44 6.94
C PRO A 99 15.68 8.75 5.85
N PRO A 100 14.42 8.37 6.10
CA PRO A 100 13.58 7.72 5.11
C PRO A 100 12.94 8.65 4.06
N PHE A 101 12.95 9.96 4.30
CA PHE A 101 12.35 10.98 3.42
C PHE A 101 12.82 12.42 3.68
N ASP A 102 13.03 12.81 4.94
CA ASP A 102 13.16 14.22 5.34
C ASP A 102 14.59 14.77 5.19
N HIS A 103 15.10 14.80 3.96
CA HIS A 103 16.43 15.35 3.65
C HIS A 103 16.48 15.85 2.20
N PRO A 104 17.07 17.03 1.92
CA PRO A 104 17.11 17.60 0.57
C PRO A 104 17.68 16.65 -0.49
N ASP A 105 18.76 15.93 -0.19
CA ASP A 105 19.33 14.96 -1.13
C ASP A 105 18.46 13.72 -1.33
N ILE A 106 17.71 13.32 -0.32
CA ILE A 106 16.77 12.21 -0.48
C ILE A 106 15.64 12.64 -1.40
N ILE A 107 15.06 13.83 -1.13
CA ILE A 107 14.01 14.45 -1.95
C ILE A 107 14.49 14.58 -3.40
N ALA A 108 15.69 15.12 -3.63
CA ALA A 108 16.27 15.25 -4.97
C ALA A 108 16.45 13.89 -5.66
N GLY A 109 16.92 12.87 -4.92
CA GLY A 109 17.03 11.51 -5.45
C GLY A 109 15.67 10.94 -5.85
N GLN A 110 14.61 11.17 -5.07
CA GLN A 110 13.26 10.75 -5.46
C GLN A 110 12.73 11.52 -6.68
N GLY A 111 13.10 12.80 -6.82
CA GLY A 111 12.74 13.63 -7.98
C GLY A 111 13.23 13.11 -9.33
N THR A 112 14.21 12.19 -9.33
CA THR A 112 14.62 11.47 -10.56
C THR A 112 13.46 10.70 -11.21
N VAL A 113 12.46 10.27 -10.42
CA VAL A 113 11.23 9.67 -10.94
C VAL A 113 10.46 10.66 -11.81
N GLY A 114 10.33 11.91 -11.37
CA GLY A 114 9.68 12.98 -12.15
C GLY A 114 10.41 13.26 -13.47
N MET A 115 11.75 13.24 -13.44
CA MET A 115 12.57 13.36 -14.63
C MET A 115 12.34 12.22 -15.63
N GLU A 116 12.23 10.98 -15.15
CA GLU A 116 11.95 9.82 -16.00
C GLU A 116 10.56 9.91 -16.62
N ILE A 117 9.53 10.26 -15.84
CA ILE A 117 8.15 10.41 -16.34
C ILE A 117 8.10 11.43 -17.48
N VAL A 118 8.66 12.63 -17.28
CA VAL A 118 8.65 13.69 -18.30
C VAL A 118 9.42 13.27 -19.56
N ARG A 119 10.52 12.53 -19.41
CA ARG A 119 11.31 12.02 -20.55
C ARG A 119 10.60 10.91 -21.32
N GLN A 120 9.81 10.08 -20.65
CA GLN A 120 9.12 8.93 -21.25
C GLN A 120 7.76 9.31 -21.84
N LEU A 121 7.21 10.45 -21.45
CA LEU A 121 5.90 10.93 -21.89
C LEU A 121 5.91 11.28 -23.39
N GLN A 122 4.91 10.78 -24.11
CA GLN A 122 4.67 11.10 -25.51
C GLN A 122 3.31 11.79 -25.64
N GLY A 123 3.24 13.07 -25.28
CA GLY A 123 2.01 13.87 -25.38
C GLY A 123 1.69 14.69 -24.12
N PRO A 124 0.49 15.30 -24.05
CA PRO A 124 0.06 16.04 -22.88
C PRO A 124 -0.20 15.09 -21.69
N LEU A 125 0.09 15.56 -20.47
CA LEU A 125 -0.16 14.84 -19.23
C LEU A 125 -1.05 15.67 -18.32
N HIS A 126 -2.16 15.08 -17.89
CA HIS A 126 -3.14 15.74 -17.03
C HIS A 126 -2.67 15.80 -15.57
N ALA A 127 -2.27 14.64 -15.02
CA ALA A 127 -1.91 14.52 -13.62
C ALA A 127 -0.95 13.36 -13.33
N ILE A 128 -0.12 13.52 -12.30
CA ILE A 128 0.70 12.48 -11.68
C ILE A 128 0.18 12.24 -10.26
N PHE A 129 -0.23 11.00 -10.00
CA PHE A 129 -0.67 10.52 -8.70
C PHE A 129 0.49 9.86 -7.96
N VAL A 130 0.82 10.38 -6.77
CA VAL A 130 1.99 9.95 -6.00
C VAL A 130 1.54 9.51 -4.61
N PRO A 131 1.94 8.31 -4.13
CA PRO A 131 1.62 7.89 -2.78
C PRO A 131 2.40 8.73 -1.77
N VAL A 132 1.72 9.16 -0.70
CA VAL A 132 2.30 10.05 0.31
C VAL A 132 2.33 9.36 1.67
N GLY A 133 3.55 9.20 2.21
CA GLY A 133 3.76 8.97 3.63
C GLY A 133 4.44 10.20 4.23
N GLY A 134 5.76 10.13 4.41
CA GLY A 134 6.53 11.29 4.89
C GLY A 134 6.75 12.42 3.89
N GLY A 135 6.27 12.31 2.64
CA GLY A 135 6.32 13.38 1.63
C GLY A 135 7.54 13.39 0.69
N GLY A 136 8.59 12.59 0.94
CA GLY A 136 9.84 12.69 0.18
C GLY A 136 9.71 12.41 -1.33
N LEU A 137 8.88 11.45 -1.72
CA LEU A 137 8.66 11.10 -3.13
C LEU A 137 7.90 12.21 -3.87
N ILE A 138 6.75 12.61 -3.33
CA ILE A 138 5.92 13.65 -3.94
C ILE A 138 6.62 15.00 -3.99
N ALA A 139 7.34 15.38 -2.92
CA ALA A 139 8.10 16.63 -2.91
C ALA A 139 9.16 16.65 -4.01
N GLY A 140 9.90 15.54 -4.20
CA GLY A 140 10.92 15.41 -5.23
C GLY A 140 10.33 15.48 -6.65
N ILE A 141 9.26 14.72 -6.89
CA ILE A 141 8.57 14.72 -8.19
C ILE A 141 7.99 16.10 -8.47
N ALA A 142 7.28 16.70 -7.52
CA ALA A 142 6.62 18.00 -7.67
C ALA A 142 7.62 19.11 -7.98
N ALA A 143 8.72 19.19 -7.22
CA ALA A 143 9.75 20.21 -7.40
C ALA A 143 10.41 20.14 -8.80
N TYR A 144 10.57 18.95 -9.37
CA TYR A 144 11.09 18.80 -10.73
C TYR A 144 10.01 19.10 -11.78
N VAL A 145 8.85 18.44 -11.68
CA VAL A 145 7.80 18.51 -12.71
C VAL A 145 7.23 19.93 -12.80
N LYS A 146 6.97 20.61 -11.69
CA LYS A 146 6.45 21.99 -11.72
C LYS A 146 7.41 23.00 -12.36
N ARG A 147 8.71 22.69 -12.43
CA ARG A 147 9.69 23.53 -13.15
C ARG A 147 9.72 23.27 -14.65
N VAL A 148 9.38 22.05 -15.10
CA VAL A 148 9.50 21.64 -16.50
C VAL A 148 8.15 21.66 -17.22
N CYS A 149 7.09 21.22 -16.54
CA CYS A 149 5.71 21.12 -17.02
C CYS A 149 4.76 21.65 -15.92
N PRO A 150 4.73 22.97 -15.65
CA PRO A 150 3.96 23.57 -14.55
C PRO A 150 2.45 23.28 -14.60
N GLU A 151 1.91 23.04 -15.80
CA GLU A 151 0.51 22.69 -16.06
C GLU A 151 0.11 21.30 -15.59
N VAL A 152 1.07 20.38 -15.42
CA VAL A 152 0.79 19.02 -14.94
C VAL A 152 0.40 19.09 -13.48
N LYS A 153 -0.75 18.49 -13.13
CA LYS A 153 -1.18 18.39 -11.73
C LYS A 153 -0.36 17.33 -11.00
N ILE A 154 0.11 17.65 -9.81
CA ILE A 154 0.73 16.72 -8.88
C ILE A 154 -0.26 16.47 -7.75
N ILE A 155 -0.75 15.24 -7.68
CA ILE A 155 -1.81 14.84 -6.74
C ILE A 155 -1.24 13.80 -5.80
N GLY A 156 -1.23 14.12 -4.50
CA GLY A 156 -0.89 13.16 -3.46
C GLY A 156 -2.02 12.16 -3.24
N VAL A 157 -1.68 10.94 -2.83
CA VAL A 157 -2.66 9.95 -2.41
C VAL A 157 -2.28 9.40 -1.06
N GLU A 158 -3.20 9.46 -0.09
CA GLU A 158 -3.03 8.96 1.27
C GLU A 158 -4.17 7.99 1.63
N PRO A 159 -3.92 6.98 2.50
CA PRO A 159 -5.00 6.23 3.12
C PRO A 159 -5.84 7.15 4.00
N SER A 160 -7.16 6.92 4.06
CA SER A 160 -8.06 7.70 4.92
C SER A 160 -7.69 7.65 6.41
N ASP A 161 -6.99 6.61 6.85
CA ASP A 161 -6.54 6.37 8.24
C ASP A 161 -5.04 6.68 8.46
N ALA A 162 -4.36 7.27 7.47
CA ALA A 162 -2.97 7.73 7.55
C ALA A 162 -2.75 8.96 6.63
N ASN A 163 -3.49 10.03 6.90
CA ASN A 163 -3.62 11.21 6.04
C ASN A 163 -2.89 12.47 6.60
N ALA A 164 -1.66 12.28 7.09
CA ALA A 164 -0.92 13.33 7.79
C ALA A 164 -0.61 14.53 6.89
N MET A 165 -0.31 14.33 5.61
CA MET A 165 -0.03 15.43 4.67
C MET A 165 -1.30 16.20 4.34
N ALA A 166 -2.42 15.52 4.09
CA ALA A 166 -3.70 16.17 3.80
C ALA A 166 -4.12 17.10 4.94
N LEU A 167 -4.08 16.60 6.18
CA LEU A 167 -4.38 17.41 7.36
C LEU A 167 -3.37 18.54 7.55
N SER A 168 -2.09 18.28 7.31
CA SER A 168 -1.06 19.32 7.43
C SER A 168 -1.24 20.45 6.42
N LEU A 169 -1.56 20.12 5.16
CA LEU A 169 -1.83 21.09 4.10
C LEU A 169 -3.11 21.88 4.40
N PHE A 170 -4.17 21.19 4.86
CA PHE A 170 -5.43 21.82 5.23
C PHE A 170 -5.27 22.85 6.36
N HIS A 171 -4.48 22.51 7.39
CA HIS A 171 -4.22 23.41 8.52
C HIS A 171 -3.09 24.42 8.26
N GLY A 172 -2.37 24.32 7.15
CA GLY A 172 -1.21 25.16 6.84
C GLY A 172 -0.01 24.95 7.76
N GLN A 173 -0.01 23.89 8.57
CA GLN A 173 1.07 23.54 9.51
C GLN A 173 1.15 22.02 9.68
N ARG A 174 2.33 21.49 10.00
CA ARG A 174 2.52 20.04 10.20
C ARG A 174 1.70 19.54 11.40
N VAL A 175 0.84 18.56 11.15
CA VAL A 175 0.00 17.90 12.15
C VAL A 175 0.60 16.54 12.51
N MET A 176 0.46 16.16 13.78
CA MET A 176 0.77 14.82 14.26
C MET A 176 -0.51 14.01 14.44
N LEU A 177 -0.59 12.86 13.78
CA LEU A 177 -1.68 11.92 13.97
C LEU A 177 -1.53 11.18 15.30
N GLU A 178 -2.63 11.04 16.04
CA GLU A 178 -2.70 10.23 17.27
C GLU A 178 -2.61 8.74 16.95
N HIS A 179 -3.35 8.32 15.91
CA HIS A 179 -3.46 6.94 15.46
C HIS A 179 -3.21 6.87 13.95
N ILE A 180 -2.60 5.77 13.51
CA ILE A 180 -2.35 5.49 12.09
C ILE A 180 -2.74 4.04 11.78
N GLY A 181 -3.40 3.85 10.65
CA GLY A 181 -3.66 2.52 10.09
C GLY A 181 -2.38 1.82 9.66
N GLY A 182 -2.33 0.50 9.88
CA GLY A 182 -1.16 -0.33 9.55
C GLY A 182 -1.23 -1.05 8.20
N PHE A 183 -2.31 -0.91 7.44
CA PHE A 183 -2.51 -1.68 6.21
C PHE A 183 -1.51 -1.29 5.10
N ALA A 184 -1.33 0.02 4.88
CA ALA A 184 -0.32 0.56 3.97
C ALA A 184 0.90 1.06 4.78
N ASP A 185 1.66 0.11 5.31
CA ASP A 185 2.79 0.34 6.22
C ASP A 185 3.85 1.31 5.68
N GLY A 186 4.13 1.27 4.38
CA GLY A 186 5.07 2.19 3.70
C GLY A 186 4.67 3.67 3.71
N VAL A 187 3.39 3.98 3.96
CA VAL A 187 2.86 5.35 4.07
C VAL A 187 2.29 5.68 5.45
N ALA A 188 2.32 4.74 6.39
CA ALA A 188 1.83 4.91 7.76
C ALA A 188 2.77 5.83 8.59
N VAL A 189 2.67 7.14 8.36
CA VAL A 189 3.55 8.17 8.95
C VAL A 189 2.72 9.12 9.82
N LYS A 190 3.08 9.24 11.11
CA LYS A 190 2.37 10.12 12.05
C LYS A 190 2.57 11.61 11.79
N VAL A 191 3.77 12.01 11.33
CA VAL A 191 4.15 13.41 11.10
C VAL A 191 4.95 13.51 9.82
N VAL A 192 4.54 14.41 8.93
CA VAL A 192 5.26 14.66 7.67
C VAL A 192 6.60 15.36 7.87
N GLY A 193 7.48 15.26 6.88
CA GLY A 193 8.82 15.84 6.94
C GLY A 193 8.82 17.37 7.02
N LYS A 194 9.79 17.92 7.74
CA LYS A 194 10.07 19.36 7.84
C LYS A 194 10.44 19.97 6.50
N GLU A 195 11.26 19.27 5.72
CA GLU A 195 11.74 19.70 4.41
C GLU A 195 10.71 19.41 3.32
N THR A 196 9.95 18.33 3.47
CA THR A 196 8.96 17.92 2.48
C THR A 196 7.69 18.76 2.50
N PHE A 197 7.28 19.24 3.68
CA PHE A 197 6.01 19.94 3.85
C PHE A 197 5.94 21.28 3.10
N PRO A 198 6.93 22.19 3.21
CA PRO A 198 6.94 23.44 2.43
C PRO A 198 6.88 23.20 0.93
N LEU A 199 7.62 22.19 0.43
CA LEU A 199 7.59 21.82 -0.99
C LEU A 199 6.21 21.31 -1.42
N CYS A 200 5.50 20.61 -0.54
CA CYS A 200 4.13 20.18 -0.82
C CYS A 200 3.16 21.37 -0.82
N GLN A 201 3.33 22.34 0.08
CA GLN A 201 2.52 23.57 0.07
C GLN A 201 2.70 24.37 -1.23
N ASP A 202 3.93 24.44 -1.75
CA ASP A 202 4.24 25.23 -2.93
C ASP A 202 3.85 24.54 -4.26
N PHE A 203 3.97 23.21 -4.33
CA PHE A 203 3.97 22.50 -5.62
C PHE A 203 2.88 21.42 -5.80
N VAL A 204 2.18 21.00 -4.74
CA VAL A 204 1.16 19.93 -4.83
C VAL A 204 -0.22 20.53 -5.03
N ASP A 205 -0.94 20.08 -6.06
CA ASP A 205 -2.25 20.62 -6.45
C ASP A 205 -3.41 20.09 -5.60
N GLY A 206 -3.19 19.00 -4.85
CA GLY A 206 -4.17 18.44 -3.94
C GLY A 206 -3.83 17.04 -3.46
N ILE A 207 -4.63 16.51 -2.54
CA ILE A 207 -4.53 15.14 -2.04
C ILE A 207 -5.87 14.42 -2.18
N VAL A 208 -5.81 13.17 -2.65
CA VAL A 208 -6.93 12.23 -2.68
C VAL A 208 -6.77 11.25 -1.52
N LEU A 209 -7.86 11.02 -0.79
CA LEU A 209 -7.92 9.99 0.25
C LEU A 209 -8.59 8.74 -0.30
N VAL A 210 -8.03 7.57 0.02
CA VAL A 210 -8.60 6.28 -0.40
C VAL A 210 -8.77 5.33 0.77
N SER A 211 -9.81 4.50 0.68
CA SER A 211 -10.06 3.45 1.66
C SER A 211 -9.17 2.23 1.41
N GLN A 212 -9.03 1.39 2.45
CA GLN A 212 -8.40 0.09 2.35
C GLN A 212 -9.00 -0.78 1.23
N ASP A 213 -10.33 -0.78 1.09
CA ASP A 213 -11.03 -1.55 0.04
C ASP A 213 -10.63 -1.09 -1.37
N ALA A 214 -10.45 0.22 -1.58
CA ALA A 214 -9.99 0.76 -2.86
C ALA A 214 -8.55 0.32 -3.16
N ILE A 215 -7.67 0.33 -2.16
CA ILE A 215 -6.29 -0.16 -2.29
C ILE A 215 -6.31 -1.65 -2.69
N CYS A 216 -7.11 -2.48 -2.00
CA CYS A 216 -7.23 -3.90 -2.33
C CYS A 216 -7.76 -4.12 -3.76
N ALA A 217 -8.75 -3.34 -4.19
CA ALA A 217 -9.30 -3.42 -5.53
C ALA A 217 -8.24 -3.09 -6.59
N SER A 218 -7.41 -2.06 -6.38
CA SER A 218 -6.35 -1.72 -7.33
C SER A 218 -5.19 -2.73 -7.34
N ILE A 219 -4.89 -3.41 -6.22
CA ILE A 219 -3.95 -4.55 -6.24
C ILE A 219 -4.51 -5.68 -7.11
N LYS A 220 -5.80 -6.00 -6.94
CA LYS A 220 -6.50 -7.01 -7.75
C LYS A 220 -6.48 -6.63 -9.22
N ASP A 221 -6.81 -5.40 -9.57
CA ASP A 221 -6.81 -4.90 -10.96
C ASP A 221 -5.41 -5.01 -11.58
N MET A 222 -4.34 -4.63 -10.86
CA MET A 222 -2.97 -4.76 -11.35
C MET A 222 -2.57 -6.23 -11.60
N PHE A 223 -3.01 -7.14 -10.74
CA PHE A 223 -2.78 -8.56 -10.92
C PHE A 223 -3.59 -9.14 -12.10
N GLU A 224 -4.84 -8.74 -12.25
CA GLU A 224 -5.75 -9.18 -13.33
C GLU A 224 -5.33 -8.66 -14.71
N GLU A 225 -4.73 -7.48 -14.79
CA GLU A 225 -4.23 -6.92 -16.05
C GLU A 225 -2.81 -7.41 -16.38
N ASN A 226 -1.87 -7.25 -15.44
CA ASN A 226 -0.44 -7.37 -15.74
C ASN A 226 0.25 -8.54 -15.01
N ARG A 227 -0.48 -9.31 -14.19
CA ARG A 227 0.06 -10.39 -13.34
C ARG A 227 1.15 -9.93 -12.36
N ASN A 228 1.21 -8.63 -12.09
CA ASN A 228 2.12 -8.02 -11.13
C ASN A 228 1.42 -7.86 -9.78
N ILE A 229 2.14 -8.15 -8.70
CA ILE A 229 1.65 -7.97 -7.33
C ILE A 229 2.29 -6.73 -6.75
N LEU A 230 1.45 -5.77 -6.34
CA LEU A 230 1.89 -4.58 -5.61
C LEU A 230 1.67 -4.78 -4.10
N GLU A 231 2.51 -4.12 -3.31
CA GLU A 231 2.21 -3.94 -1.87
C GLU A 231 1.10 -2.88 -1.71
N PRO A 232 0.42 -2.79 -0.55
CA PRO A 232 -0.66 -1.82 -0.36
C PRO A 232 -0.26 -0.37 -0.63
N SER A 233 0.90 0.05 -0.13
CA SER A 233 1.47 1.37 -0.43
C SER A 233 1.79 1.56 -1.92
N GLY A 234 2.17 0.48 -2.60
CA GLY A 234 2.47 0.45 -4.04
C GLY A 234 1.25 0.61 -4.93
N ALA A 235 0.07 0.15 -4.50
CA ALA A 235 -1.18 0.30 -5.23
C ALA A 235 -1.93 1.60 -4.89
N LEU A 236 -1.50 2.33 -3.86
CA LEU A 236 -2.19 3.51 -3.34
C LEU A 236 -2.45 4.58 -4.40
N ALA A 237 -1.42 4.95 -5.18
CA ALA A 237 -1.57 5.96 -6.22
C ALA A 237 -2.50 5.51 -7.36
N LEU A 238 -2.55 4.22 -7.66
CA LEU A 238 -3.47 3.67 -8.65
C LEU A 238 -4.92 3.82 -8.17
N ALA A 239 -5.20 3.44 -6.92
CA ALA A 239 -6.51 3.62 -6.30
C ALA A 239 -6.95 5.09 -6.31
N GLY A 240 -6.04 6.01 -5.99
CA GLY A 240 -6.31 7.45 -6.04
C GLY A 240 -6.59 7.96 -7.45
N ALA A 241 -5.82 7.50 -8.44
CA ALA A 241 -6.03 7.86 -9.84
C ALA A 241 -7.39 7.36 -10.37
N GLU A 242 -7.75 6.11 -10.08
CA GLU A 242 -9.04 5.52 -10.44
C GLU A 242 -10.22 6.29 -9.83
N ALA A 243 -10.13 6.59 -8.52
CA ALA A 243 -11.13 7.36 -7.81
C ALA A 243 -11.27 8.78 -8.38
N TYR A 244 -10.16 9.45 -8.67
CA TYR A 244 -10.14 10.79 -9.26
C TYR A 244 -10.77 10.80 -10.66
N CYS A 245 -10.34 9.90 -11.53
CA CYS A 245 -10.87 9.77 -12.89
C CYS A 245 -12.38 9.53 -12.88
N LYS A 246 -12.86 8.66 -11.99
CA LYS A 246 -14.29 8.38 -11.83
C LYS A 246 -15.06 9.59 -11.30
N TYR A 247 -14.53 10.29 -10.30
CA TYR A 247 -15.21 11.43 -9.67
C TYR A 247 -15.37 12.61 -10.66
N TYR A 248 -14.31 12.94 -11.41
CA TYR A 248 -14.33 14.04 -12.38
C TYR A 248 -14.83 13.65 -13.77
N GLY A 249 -15.13 12.36 -14.01
CA GLY A 249 -15.61 11.89 -15.31
C GLY A 249 -14.58 12.07 -16.44
N LEU A 250 -13.29 11.96 -16.13
CA LEU A 250 -12.19 12.19 -17.08
C LEU A 250 -12.22 11.15 -18.20
N LYS A 251 -12.12 11.62 -19.45
CA LYS A 251 -12.11 10.80 -20.66
C LYS A 251 -11.08 11.34 -21.65
N GLY A 252 -10.26 10.44 -22.22
CA GLY A 252 -9.25 10.81 -23.22
C GLY A 252 -8.02 11.54 -22.65
N GLU A 253 -7.93 11.68 -21.33
CA GLU A 253 -6.81 12.32 -20.64
C GLU A 253 -5.75 11.28 -20.25
N THR A 254 -4.48 11.65 -20.36
CA THR A 254 -3.38 10.82 -19.86
C THR A 254 -3.09 11.17 -18.41
N VAL A 255 -3.04 10.14 -17.57
CA VAL A 255 -2.65 10.25 -16.15
C VAL A 255 -1.56 9.22 -15.85
N VAL A 256 -0.72 9.51 -14.86
CA VAL A 256 0.34 8.61 -14.37
C VAL A 256 0.09 8.30 -12.91
N ALA A 257 0.10 7.02 -12.54
CA ALA A 257 0.06 6.58 -11.16
C ALA A 257 1.36 5.86 -10.79
N ILE A 258 1.98 6.23 -9.66
CA ILE A 258 3.25 5.64 -9.24
C ILE A 258 3.03 4.32 -8.51
N SER A 259 3.44 3.20 -9.11
CA SER A 259 3.60 1.92 -8.43
C SER A 259 4.86 1.93 -7.56
N SER A 260 4.73 2.32 -6.29
CA SER A 260 5.89 2.66 -5.46
C SER A 260 6.64 1.49 -4.82
N GLY A 261 6.03 0.32 -4.72
CA GLY A 261 6.64 -0.84 -4.07
C GLY A 261 5.89 -2.15 -4.30
N ALA A 262 6.58 -3.26 -4.08
CA ALA A 262 6.05 -4.62 -4.24
C ALA A 262 6.53 -5.59 -3.14
N ASN A 263 6.97 -5.07 -1.99
CA ASN A 263 7.47 -5.86 -0.86
C ASN A 263 6.35 -6.17 0.13
N MET A 264 5.49 -7.14 -0.22
CA MET A 264 4.39 -7.61 0.62
C MET A 264 4.64 -9.06 1.08
N ASN A 265 4.17 -9.41 2.28
CA ASN A 265 4.17 -10.80 2.71
C ASN A 265 3.06 -11.58 1.99
N PHE A 266 3.30 -12.85 1.64
CA PHE A 266 2.34 -13.64 0.87
C PHE A 266 0.99 -13.77 1.60
N ASP A 267 1.01 -13.90 2.93
CA ASP A 267 -0.21 -14.00 3.75
C ASP A 267 -1.10 -12.75 3.67
N THR A 268 -0.52 -11.57 3.40
CA THR A 268 -1.27 -10.33 3.21
C THR A 268 -2.18 -10.40 1.98
N LEU A 269 -1.83 -11.23 0.97
CA LEU A 269 -2.70 -11.46 -0.19
C LEU A 269 -4.07 -11.99 0.21
N ARG A 270 -4.16 -12.78 1.29
CA ARG A 270 -5.44 -13.27 1.78
C ARG A 270 -6.38 -12.12 2.17
N LEU A 271 -5.87 -11.14 2.91
CA LEU A 271 -6.63 -9.94 3.26
C LEU A 271 -7.03 -9.16 2.01
N VAL A 272 -6.10 -9.03 1.05
CA VAL A 272 -6.35 -8.39 -0.24
C VAL A 272 -7.40 -9.14 -1.07
N THR A 273 -7.55 -10.46 -0.94
CA THR A 273 -8.60 -11.20 -1.64
C THR A 273 -9.96 -11.13 -0.94
N GLU A 274 -10.00 -10.96 0.38
CA GLU A 274 -11.24 -10.96 1.17
C GLU A 274 -11.96 -9.58 1.16
N LEU A 275 -11.24 -8.47 1.00
CA LEU A 275 -11.77 -7.10 1.12
C LEU A 275 -12.38 -6.44 -0.14
N PRO A 276 -11.82 -6.55 -1.37
CA PRO A 276 -12.33 -5.83 -2.55
C PRO A 276 -13.71 -6.30 -2.99
N ASP A 277 -14.09 -7.48 -2.53
CA ASP A 277 -15.37 -8.12 -2.77
C ASP A 277 -16.52 -7.44 -1.99
N VAL A 278 -16.26 -6.56 -1.02
CA VAL A 278 -17.33 -5.84 -0.31
C VAL A 278 -17.94 -4.72 -1.18
N GLY A 279 -17.19 -4.16 -2.12
CA GLY A 279 -17.62 -3.01 -2.95
C GLY A 279 -17.98 -3.33 -4.42
N ARG A 280 -17.46 -4.43 -4.98
CA ARG A 280 -17.72 -4.86 -6.37
C ARG A 280 -18.56 -6.13 -6.40
N LYS A 281 -19.87 -6.02 -6.11
CA LYS A 281 -20.89 -7.10 -6.18
C LYS A 281 -20.34 -8.52 -6.46
N PRO A 282 -19.95 -9.29 -5.44
CA PRO A 282 -19.71 -10.70 -5.64
C PRO A 282 -20.36 -11.49 -4.52
N GLU A 283 -21.20 -12.41 -4.97
CA GLU A 283 -21.81 -13.44 -4.16
C GLU A 283 -22.93 -12.98 -3.22
N ALA A 284 -24.13 -13.54 -3.45
CA ALA A 284 -25.23 -13.37 -2.52
C ALA A 284 -25.23 -14.55 -1.56
N VAL A 285 -25.38 -14.26 -0.27
CA VAL A 285 -25.65 -15.26 0.75
C VAL A 285 -27.16 -15.41 0.82
N LEU A 286 -27.67 -16.60 0.49
CA LEU A 286 -29.09 -16.91 0.62
C LEU A 286 -29.31 -17.82 1.83
N PRO A 287 -30.12 -17.39 2.81
CA PRO A 287 -30.67 -18.29 3.80
C PRO A 287 -31.81 -19.10 3.17
N THR A 288 -31.69 -20.43 3.20
CA THR A 288 -32.79 -21.34 2.84
C THR A 288 -33.10 -22.24 4.01
N PHE A 289 -34.37 -22.30 4.37
CA PHE A 289 -34.84 -23.29 5.34
C PHE A 289 -35.14 -24.60 4.61
N SER A 290 -34.51 -25.68 5.05
CA SER A 290 -34.73 -27.04 4.55
C SER A 290 -35.53 -27.85 5.59
N PRO A 291 -36.50 -28.67 5.15
CA PRO A 291 -37.12 -29.66 6.00
C PRO A 291 -36.09 -30.63 6.59
N LYS A 292 -36.35 -31.14 7.81
CA LYS A 292 -35.52 -32.13 8.50
C LYS A 292 -35.93 -33.56 8.19
N GLU A 293 -36.14 -33.88 6.92
CA GLU A 293 -36.47 -35.23 6.50
C GLU A 293 -35.23 -35.92 5.93
N GLN A 294 -35.19 -37.25 6.06
CA GLN A 294 -34.08 -38.03 5.53
C GLN A 294 -34.08 -37.93 4.00
N GLY A 295 -33.10 -37.23 3.44
CA GLY A 295 -32.98 -37.02 1.99
C GLY A 295 -33.13 -35.56 1.55
N SER A 296 -33.70 -34.67 2.37
CA SER A 296 -33.95 -33.27 2.00
C SER A 296 -32.69 -32.49 1.64
N PHE A 297 -31.55 -32.83 2.25
CA PHE A 297 -30.26 -32.25 1.88
C PHE A 297 -29.81 -32.65 0.47
N LYS A 298 -30.02 -33.92 0.09
CA LYS A 298 -29.66 -34.43 -1.23
C LYS A 298 -30.53 -33.79 -2.30
N GLU A 299 -31.83 -33.68 -2.06
CA GLU A 299 -32.77 -32.99 -2.95
C GLU A 299 -32.40 -31.51 -3.13
N PHE A 300 -32.06 -30.82 -2.04
CA PHE A 300 -31.57 -29.45 -2.11
C PHE A 300 -30.28 -29.35 -2.93
N ALA A 301 -29.28 -30.20 -2.66
CA ALA A 301 -28.01 -30.22 -3.38
C ALA A 301 -28.19 -30.50 -4.88
N GLU A 302 -29.12 -31.38 -5.26
CA GLU A 302 -29.48 -31.63 -6.65
C GLU A 302 -30.13 -30.40 -7.29
N LEU A 303 -30.98 -29.67 -6.56
CA LEU A 303 -31.65 -28.46 -7.03
C LEU A 303 -30.67 -27.31 -7.29
N VAL A 304 -29.68 -27.13 -6.41
CA VAL A 304 -28.66 -26.09 -6.55
C VAL A 304 -27.40 -26.54 -7.31
N SER A 305 -27.36 -27.79 -7.79
CA SER A 305 -26.19 -28.42 -8.45
C SER A 305 -25.67 -27.67 -9.68
N ARG A 306 -26.53 -26.87 -10.33
CA ARG A 306 -26.18 -26.05 -11.50
C ARG A 306 -25.60 -24.68 -11.13
N MET A 307 -25.58 -24.34 -9.84
CA MET A 307 -25.04 -23.08 -9.33
C MET A 307 -23.58 -23.26 -8.92
N ASN A 308 -22.77 -22.22 -9.10
CA ASN A 308 -21.40 -22.20 -8.61
C ASN A 308 -21.40 -21.81 -7.12
N ILE A 309 -21.64 -22.80 -6.26
CA ILE A 309 -21.71 -22.63 -4.80
C ILE A 309 -20.30 -22.54 -4.24
N THR A 310 -19.96 -21.41 -3.62
CA THR A 310 -18.63 -21.13 -3.06
C THR A 310 -18.53 -21.45 -1.58
N GLU A 311 -19.65 -21.39 -0.85
CA GLU A 311 -19.72 -21.77 0.55
C GLU A 311 -21.07 -22.43 0.85
N PHE A 312 -21.05 -23.51 1.64
CA PHE A 312 -22.24 -24.20 2.09
C PHE A 312 -22.14 -24.47 3.59
N LYS A 313 -23.02 -23.86 4.38
CA LYS A 313 -23.10 -24.03 5.83
C LYS A 313 -24.48 -24.55 6.22
N HIS A 314 -24.49 -25.72 6.84
CA HIS A 314 -25.69 -26.35 7.37
C HIS A 314 -25.71 -26.18 8.90
N ILE A 315 -26.67 -25.41 9.41
CA ILE A 315 -26.83 -25.16 10.84
C ILE A 315 -28.01 -25.99 11.34
N TYR A 316 -27.73 -26.89 12.27
CA TYR A 316 -28.72 -27.76 12.89
C TYR A 316 -29.09 -27.25 14.28
N ASP A 317 -30.31 -26.77 14.46
CA ASP A 317 -30.90 -26.50 15.78
C ASP A 317 -31.63 -27.74 16.29
N SER A 318 -31.29 -28.29 17.44
CA SER A 318 -31.96 -29.49 18.00
C SER A 318 -33.45 -29.30 18.31
N HIS A 319 -33.96 -28.07 18.39
CA HIS A 319 -35.33 -27.76 18.82
C HIS A 319 -36.25 -27.21 17.72
N GLY A 320 -35.72 -26.81 16.56
CA GLY A 320 -36.50 -26.33 15.41
C GLY A 320 -37.04 -27.42 14.48
N LYS A 321 -38.13 -27.16 13.76
CA LYS A 321 -38.69 -28.07 12.71
C LYS A 321 -37.95 -28.01 11.37
N GLU A 322 -37.09 -27.01 11.18
CA GLU A 322 -36.37 -26.72 9.94
C GLU A 322 -34.86 -26.62 10.22
N ALA A 323 -34.03 -26.88 9.21
CA ALA A 323 -32.60 -26.61 9.23
C ALA A 323 -32.29 -25.37 8.39
N LEU A 324 -31.40 -24.50 8.89
CA LEU A 324 -30.95 -23.34 8.12
C LEU A 324 -29.76 -23.73 7.25
N VAL A 325 -29.92 -23.52 5.95
CA VAL A 325 -28.89 -23.69 4.93
C VAL A 325 -28.45 -22.30 4.47
N LEU A 326 -27.24 -21.90 4.85
CA LEU A 326 -26.59 -20.72 4.30
C LEU A 326 -25.74 -21.17 3.12
N HIS A 327 -26.05 -20.68 1.92
CA HIS A 327 -25.24 -20.95 0.75
C HIS A 327 -24.87 -19.64 0.05
N ARG A 328 -23.62 -19.59 -0.39
CA ARG A 328 -23.03 -18.45 -1.10
C ARG A 328 -22.80 -18.86 -2.56
N TYR A 329 -23.23 -18.02 -3.51
CA TYR A 329 -23.10 -18.33 -4.93
C TYR A 329 -22.43 -17.19 -5.71
N SER A 330 -21.49 -17.52 -6.59
CA SER A 330 -20.85 -16.54 -7.46
C SER A 330 -21.75 -16.17 -8.64
N LYS A 331 -21.98 -14.86 -8.87
CA LYS A 331 -22.91 -14.38 -9.91
C LYS A 331 -22.19 -14.28 -11.27
N SER A 332 -21.92 -15.41 -11.90
CA SER A 332 -21.23 -15.44 -13.21
C SER A 332 -22.15 -15.32 -14.43
N ASN A 333 -23.48 -15.22 -14.28
CA ASN A 333 -24.38 -14.97 -15.42
C ASN A 333 -25.70 -14.30 -15.03
N ASN A 334 -26.19 -13.44 -15.92
CA ASN A 334 -27.24 -12.44 -15.72
C ASN A 334 -28.69 -13.01 -15.69
N SER A 335 -28.90 -14.22 -15.15
CA SER A 335 -30.16 -14.98 -15.33
C SER A 335 -30.95 -15.28 -14.05
N PHE A 336 -30.58 -14.70 -12.91
CA PHE A 336 -31.14 -15.11 -11.61
C PHE A 336 -32.64 -14.80 -11.43
N SER A 337 -33.19 -13.76 -12.06
CA SER A 337 -34.62 -13.41 -11.90
C SER A 337 -35.59 -14.39 -12.57
N LYS A 338 -35.11 -15.37 -13.34
CA LYS A 338 -35.96 -16.38 -14.02
C LYS A 338 -36.04 -17.74 -13.30
N TYR A 339 -35.24 -17.99 -12.27
CA TYR A 339 -35.10 -19.33 -11.66
C TYR A 339 -35.57 -19.43 -10.21
N ILE A 340 -36.16 -18.38 -9.64
CA ILE A 340 -36.85 -18.47 -8.34
C ILE A 340 -38.24 -19.08 -8.61
N VAL A 341 -38.30 -20.42 -8.66
CA VAL A 341 -39.56 -21.16 -8.63
C VAL A 341 -39.80 -21.54 -7.16
N PRO A 342 -40.93 -21.15 -6.54
CA PRO A 342 -41.24 -21.58 -5.19
C PRO A 342 -41.38 -23.12 -5.17
N VAL A 343 -40.48 -23.78 -4.45
CA VAL A 343 -40.54 -25.22 -4.20
C VAL A 343 -41.38 -25.42 -2.93
N PRO A 344 -42.45 -26.25 -2.96
CA PRO A 344 -43.24 -26.53 -1.77
C PRO A 344 -42.35 -27.06 -0.64
N GLY A 345 -42.33 -26.38 0.51
CA GLY A 345 -41.54 -26.78 1.68
C GLY A 345 -40.18 -26.08 1.85
N TYR A 346 -39.73 -25.26 0.89
CA TYR A 346 -38.51 -24.44 1.02
C TYR A 346 -38.87 -22.95 0.96
N CYS A 347 -38.54 -22.21 2.02
CA CYS A 347 -38.73 -20.77 2.07
C CYS A 347 -37.41 -20.06 1.77
N PHE A 348 -37.39 -19.27 0.69
CA PHE A 348 -36.26 -18.43 0.29
C PHE A 348 -36.56 -16.99 0.73
N MET A 349 -35.68 -16.38 1.54
CA MET A 349 -35.75 -14.95 1.91
C MET A 349 -34.71 -14.14 1.15
#